data_AF-A0A9P3ZJW2-F1
#
_entry.id   AF-A0A9P3ZJW2-F1
#
_cell.length_a   1.000
_cell.length_b   1.000
_cell.length_c   1.000
_cell.angle_alpha   90.00
_cell.angle_beta   90.00
_cell.angle_gamma   90.00
#
_symmetry.space_group_name_H-M   'P 1'
#
loop_
_entity.id
_entity.type
_entity.pdbx_description
1 polymer ?
#
loop_
_entity_poly.entity_id
_entity_poly.type
_entity_poly.pdbx_seq_one_letter_code
_entity_poly.pdbx_strand_id
1 'polypeptide(L)'
;MKEKINRRTTILVALFLITTVFIAASLYAVSNRPAENANRISACDDPTPDSLHADSVFEQDYTRLPVDEETEIDILLPAGYRGSQASDFDHMYSESWYDFYEDGAGYFDLKKADLEIGNSYDDCIGDSVAYVGSARDGLLLIKGIKPAASGVETMKAEQDNVPAGEQMEFEFHGRKYRLRASGVNTGDQPEGDESSWDTVKNYKLYLSEAGSGNEQLLIAMPGFWDTKALILWIGDLDADAKPDFVFDVSDDYESKCVVLFLSSKADESQIVKCVGRSYYAFDC
;
A
#
# COMPACT_ATOMS: atom_id res chain seq x y z
N MET A 1 -69.78 -6.33 -2.67
CA MET A 1 -69.46 -7.65 -2.08
C MET A 1 -67.96 -7.66 -1.76
N LYS A 2 -67.65 -7.52 -0.47
CA LYS A 2 -66.37 -7.76 0.25
C LYS A 2 -65.05 -7.18 -0.32
N GLU A 3 -64.62 -6.11 0.36
CA GLU A 3 -63.25 -5.62 0.46
C GLU A 3 -62.28 -6.74 0.93
N LYS A 4 -61.09 -6.77 0.33
CA LYS A 4 -59.93 -7.52 0.85
C LYS A 4 -58.78 -6.54 1.04
N ILE A 5 -58.63 -6.14 2.30
CA ILE A 5 -57.52 -5.37 2.84
C ILE A 5 -56.22 -6.19 2.69
N ASN A 6 -55.25 -5.66 1.95
CA ASN A 6 -53.96 -6.32 1.74
C ASN A 6 -52.94 -5.83 2.78
N ARG A 7 -52.49 -6.76 3.62
CA ARG A 7 -51.48 -6.62 4.66
C ARG A 7 -50.11 -6.29 4.06
N ARG A 8 -49.74 -5.01 3.96
CA ARG A 8 -48.33 -4.58 3.81
C ARG A 8 -47.95 -3.39 4.68
N THR A 9 -48.73 -3.11 5.73
CA THR A 9 -48.49 -1.99 6.67
C THR A 9 -48.22 -2.46 8.10
N THR A 10 -47.54 -3.61 8.27
CA THR A 10 -47.30 -4.21 9.60
C THR A 10 -45.81 -4.55 9.86
N ILE A 11 -44.88 -4.04 9.05
CA ILE A 11 -43.43 -4.17 9.30
C ILE A 11 -42.79 -2.77 9.28
N LEU A 12 -43.42 -1.82 9.97
CA LEU A 12 -42.84 -0.49 10.22
C LEU A 12 -42.97 -0.06 11.70
N VAL A 13 -43.18 -1.02 12.60
CA VAL A 13 -43.41 -0.76 14.05
C VAL A 13 -42.42 -1.54 14.95
N ALA A 14 -41.42 -2.22 14.37
CA ALA A 14 -40.47 -3.04 15.14
C ALA A 14 -39.08 -2.41 15.36
N LEU A 15 -38.87 -1.13 15.01
CA LEU A 15 -37.58 -0.46 15.20
C LEU A 15 -37.75 0.97 15.76
N PHE A 16 -38.49 1.10 16.87
CA PHE A 16 -38.61 2.39 17.57
C PHE A 16 -38.79 2.24 19.09
N LEU A 17 -38.14 1.24 19.69
CA LEU A 17 -38.32 0.92 21.12
C LEU A 17 -37.06 0.37 21.81
N ILE A 18 -35.87 0.91 21.54
CA ILE A 18 -34.70 0.77 22.45
C ILE A 18 -33.84 2.05 22.40
N THR A 19 -34.42 3.18 22.77
CA THR A 19 -33.67 4.41 23.10
C THR A 19 -34.41 5.08 24.26
N THR A 20 -34.15 4.63 25.50
CA THR A 20 -34.29 5.38 26.76
C THR A 20 -34.23 4.40 27.95
N VAL A 21 -33.05 3.91 28.30
CA VAL A 21 -32.77 3.38 29.64
C VAL A 21 -31.34 3.81 30.01
N PHE A 22 -31.15 4.26 31.25
CA PHE A 22 -29.92 4.72 31.90
C PHE A 22 -29.59 6.22 31.82
N ILE A 23 -30.55 7.04 32.30
CA ILE A 23 -30.22 8.22 33.11
C ILE A 23 -30.95 8.07 34.46
N ALA A 24 -30.26 8.43 35.55
CA ALA A 24 -30.75 8.65 36.91
C ALA A 24 -30.69 7.49 37.92
N ALA A 25 -29.51 7.34 38.54
CA ALA A 25 -29.31 7.05 39.97
C ALA A 25 -27.86 7.54 40.26
N SER A 26 -27.53 8.43 41.20
CA SER A 26 -28.08 8.67 42.52
C SER A 26 -27.62 10.05 43.01
N LEU A 27 -28.50 10.83 43.63
CA LEU A 27 -28.15 11.99 44.43
C LEU A 27 -28.89 11.90 45.78
N TYR A 28 -28.25 12.47 46.81
CA TYR A 28 -28.65 12.67 48.21
C TYR A 28 -28.31 11.57 49.23
N ALA A 29 -27.80 11.84 50.44
CA ALA A 29 -27.10 12.95 51.10
C ALA A 29 -26.97 12.59 52.60
N VAL A 30 -25.84 12.85 53.26
CA VAL A 30 -25.68 13.18 54.71
C VAL A 30 -24.32 13.92 54.82
N SER A 31 -24.22 15.25 54.93
CA SER A 31 -24.46 16.20 56.05
C SER A 31 -23.31 16.35 57.09
N ASN A 32 -22.64 17.53 57.05
CA ASN A 32 -22.04 18.38 58.13
C ASN A 32 -20.97 17.78 59.09
N ARG A 33 -19.91 18.43 59.58
CA ARG A 33 -19.36 19.83 59.64
C ARG A 33 -17.92 19.77 60.28
N PRO A 34 -17.19 20.89 60.57
CA PRO A 34 -15.73 21.01 60.40
C PRO A 34 -14.83 20.94 61.67
N ALA A 35 -13.51 20.80 61.41
CA ALA A 35 -12.28 21.26 62.08
C ALA A 35 -12.08 21.13 63.61
N GLU A 36 -10.99 20.45 64.03
CA GLU A 36 -10.06 20.93 65.06
C GLU A 36 -8.71 20.17 65.11
N ASN A 37 -7.61 20.94 65.10
CA ASN A 37 -6.32 20.84 65.81
C ASN A 37 -5.61 19.48 66.08
N ALA A 38 -4.34 19.35 65.64
CA ALA A 38 -3.15 19.49 66.50
C ALA A 38 -1.81 19.04 65.83
N ASN A 39 -0.98 20.04 65.50
CA ASN A 39 0.48 20.17 65.68
C ASN A 39 1.41 18.93 65.92
N ARG A 40 2.47 18.83 65.08
CA ARG A 40 3.91 18.47 65.35
C ARG A 40 4.22 17.03 65.83
N ILE A 41 5.20 16.23 65.37
CA ILE A 41 6.61 16.34 64.88
C ILE A 41 6.88 14.99 64.14
N SER A 42 7.57 14.85 63.00
CA SER A 42 9.03 14.63 62.86
C SER A 42 9.30 13.96 61.50
N ALA A 43 10.45 14.28 60.91
CA ALA A 43 10.88 13.92 59.57
C ALA A 43 11.11 12.42 59.32
N CYS A 44 10.70 11.95 58.13
CA CYS A 44 11.53 11.11 57.24
C CYS A 44 11.11 11.40 55.78
N ASP A 45 12.09 11.43 54.89
CA ASP A 45 11.99 11.79 53.47
C ASP A 45 10.95 10.97 52.68
N ASP A 46 10.13 11.66 51.89
CA ASP A 46 9.25 11.04 50.88
C ASP A 46 9.90 11.28 49.50
N PRO A 47 10.29 10.24 48.75
CA PRO A 47 10.82 10.42 47.40
C PRO A 47 9.70 10.98 46.52
N THR A 48 10.02 12.08 45.84
CA THR A 48 9.23 12.61 44.72
C THR A 48 8.80 11.46 43.80
N PRO A 49 7.53 11.38 43.36
CA PRO A 49 7.13 10.38 42.40
C PRO A 49 7.91 10.65 41.11
N ASP A 50 8.85 9.77 40.82
CA ASP A 50 9.50 9.66 39.53
C ASP A 50 8.40 9.73 38.48
N SER A 51 8.54 10.71 37.58
CA SER A 51 7.80 10.74 36.34
C SER A 51 8.08 9.42 35.63
N LEU A 52 7.12 8.50 35.70
CA LEU A 52 7.02 7.37 34.80
C LEU A 52 6.87 7.94 33.39
N HIS A 53 8.00 8.25 32.75
CA HIS A 53 8.10 8.20 31.31
C HIS A 53 7.77 6.76 30.94
N ALA A 54 6.53 6.54 30.49
CA ALA A 54 6.22 5.34 29.78
C ALA A 54 7.05 5.39 28.48
N ASP A 55 8.19 4.73 28.47
CA ASP A 55 8.86 4.36 27.22
C ASP A 55 7.80 3.62 26.41
N SER A 56 7.30 4.26 25.36
CA SER A 56 6.40 3.61 24.42
C SER A 56 7.20 2.49 23.79
N VAL A 57 6.94 1.26 24.21
CA VAL A 57 7.52 0.07 23.60
C VAL A 57 7.10 0.08 22.15
N PHE A 58 8.05 0.27 21.25
CA PHE A 58 7.81 0.17 19.82
C PHE A 58 7.30 -1.25 19.50
N GLU A 59 6.08 -1.36 18.95
CA GLU A 59 5.50 -2.62 18.51
C GLU A 59 5.69 -2.78 17.01
N GLN A 60 6.44 -3.81 16.61
CA GLN A 60 6.68 -4.13 15.22
C GLN A 60 5.40 -4.72 14.59
N ASP A 61 4.95 -4.11 13.50
CA ASP A 61 3.90 -4.63 12.62
C ASP A 61 4.59 -5.42 11.50
N TYR A 62 4.16 -6.67 11.30
CA TYR A 62 4.69 -7.57 10.28
C TYR A 62 3.78 -7.67 9.04
N THR A 63 2.72 -6.86 8.98
CA THR A 63 1.81 -6.80 7.84
C THR A 63 2.59 -6.47 6.57
N ARG A 64 2.40 -7.30 5.55
CA ARG A 64 2.94 -7.08 4.20
C ARG A 64 1.80 -6.94 3.21
N LEU A 65 1.79 -5.85 2.47
CA LEU A 65 0.86 -5.60 1.37
C LEU A 65 1.58 -4.95 0.18
N PRO A 66 1.14 -5.24 -1.06
CA PRO A 66 0.08 -6.20 -1.39
C PRO A 66 0.52 -7.67 -1.20
N VAL A 67 -0.45 -8.58 -1.09
CA VAL A 67 -0.23 -10.04 -1.06
C VAL A 67 -0.56 -10.64 -2.42
N ASP A 68 -0.04 -11.83 -2.69
CA ASP A 68 -0.35 -12.53 -3.94
C ASP A 68 -1.84 -12.91 -3.98
N GLU A 69 -2.52 -12.49 -5.05
CA GLU A 69 -3.91 -12.83 -5.35
C GLU A 69 -3.97 -13.54 -6.70
N GLU A 70 -4.90 -14.47 -6.86
CA GLU A 70 -5.21 -15.01 -8.18
C GLU A 70 -5.94 -13.95 -9.02
N THR A 71 -5.35 -13.58 -10.14
CA THR A 71 -5.91 -12.58 -11.06
C THR A 71 -5.88 -13.10 -12.50
N GLU A 72 -6.60 -12.43 -13.39
CA GLU A 72 -6.52 -12.70 -14.83
C GLU A 72 -5.36 -11.99 -15.52
N ILE A 73 -4.52 -11.28 -14.75
CA ILE A 73 -3.42 -10.44 -15.23
C ILE A 73 -2.11 -11.00 -14.67
N ASP A 74 -1.25 -11.46 -15.58
CA ASP A 74 0.10 -11.89 -15.22
C ASP A 74 1.07 -10.72 -15.47
N ILE A 75 1.98 -10.48 -14.52
CA ILE A 75 3.10 -9.56 -14.72
C ILE A 75 4.44 -10.25 -14.46
N LEU A 76 5.47 -9.84 -15.19
CA LEU A 76 6.82 -10.36 -15.05
C LEU A 76 7.84 -9.22 -15.19
N LEU A 77 8.84 -9.19 -14.31
CA LEU A 77 9.98 -8.29 -14.46
C LEU A 77 10.95 -8.83 -15.52
N PRO A 78 11.54 -7.98 -16.36
CA PRO A 78 12.66 -8.39 -17.20
C PRO A 78 13.88 -8.72 -16.33
N ALA A 79 14.21 -10.01 -16.15
CA ALA A 79 15.21 -10.45 -15.18
C ALA A 79 15.73 -11.87 -15.45
N GLY A 80 16.82 -12.23 -14.75
CA GLY A 80 17.31 -13.59 -14.62
C GLY A 80 16.64 -14.31 -13.45
N TYR A 81 15.92 -15.38 -13.74
CA TYR A 81 15.20 -16.20 -12.75
C TYR A 81 16.02 -17.42 -12.35
N ARG A 82 16.58 -17.36 -11.13
CA ARG A 82 17.31 -18.47 -10.50
C ARG A 82 16.40 -19.68 -10.28
N GLY A 83 16.93 -20.89 -10.54
CA GLY A 83 16.19 -22.14 -10.35
C GLY A 83 15.18 -22.48 -11.45
N SER A 84 15.03 -21.64 -12.47
CA SER A 84 14.22 -21.88 -13.66
C SER A 84 15.08 -22.22 -14.87
N GLN A 85 14.51 -22.93 -15.83
CA GLN A 85 15.08 -23.13 -17.16
C GLN A 85 14.40 -22.21 -18.17
N ALA A 86 15.11 -21.78 -19.22
CA ALA A 86 14.51 -20.95 -20.27
C ALA A 86 13.24 -21.59 -20.87
N SER A 87 13.21 -22.92 -20.99
CA SER A 87 12.06 -23.67 -21.49
C SER A 87 10.80 -23.56 -20.62
N ASP A 88 10.94 -23.19 -19.35
CA ASP A 88 9.78 -22.96 -18.46
C ASP A 88 8.94 -21.78 -18.96
N PHE A 89 9.56 -20.87 -19.73
CA PHE A 89 8.95 -19.65 -20.26
C PHE A 89 8.59 -19.74 -21.75
N ASP A 90 8.90 -20.85 -22.46
CA ASP A 90 8.63 -20.99 -23.90
C ASP A 90 7.15 -20.78 -24.28
N HIS A 91 6.24 -21.08 -23.35
CA HIS A 91 4.81 -20.86 -23.54
C HIS A 91 4.47 -19.38 -23.82
N MET A 92 5.25 -18.44 -23.30
CA MET A 92 5.04 -16.99 -23.49
C MET A 92 5.06 -16.57 -24.97
N TYR A 93 5.83 -17.25 -25.83
CA TYR A 93 5.87 -16.97 -27.27
C TYR A 93 4.51 -17.22 -27.96
N SER A 94 3.67 -18.09 -27.38
CA SER A 94 2.33 -18.38 -27.88
C SER A 94 1.24 -17.50 -27.26
N GLU A 95 1.60 -16.70 -26.26
CA GLU A 95 0.70 -15.84 -25.49
C GLU A 95 0.79 -14.38 -25.95
N SER A 96 -0.14 -13.55 -25.44
CA SER A 96 -0.17 -12.12 -25.75
C SER A 96 0.43 -11.32 -24.61
N TRP A 97 1.77 -11.35 -24.53
CA TRP A 97 2.54 -10.50 -23.64
C TRP A 97 2.81 -9.14 -24.27
N TYR A 98 2.72 -8.12 -23.44
CA TYR A 98 3.01 -6.74 -23.76
C TYR A 98 4.16 -6.25 -22.89
N ASP A 99 4.91 -5.33 -23.44
CA ASP A 99 6.06 -4.68 -22.86
C ASP A 99 5.64 -3.26 -22.50
N PHE A 100 5.68 -2.95 -21.21
CA PHE A 100 5.37 -1.65 -20.64
C PHE A 100 6.68 -0.92 -20.39
N TYR A 101 6.96 0.11 -21.20
CA TYR A 101 8.28 0.74 -21.25
C TYR A 101 8.17 2.26 -21.32
N GLU A 102 9.19 2.95 -20.81
CA GLU A 102 9.37 4.39 -20.98
C GLU A 102 10.01 4.64 -22.36
N ASP A 103 9.41 5.50 -23.17
CA ASP A 103 10.11 6.13 -24.28
C ASP A 103 11.13 7.13 -23.71
N GLY A 104 12.31 7.27 -24.32
CA GLY A 104 13.39 8.11 -23.77
C GLY A 104 13.05 9.61 -23.60
N ALA A 105 11.79 10.04 -23.79
CA ALA A 105 11.28 11.36 -23.48
C ALA A 105 10.46 11.42 -22.16
N GLY A 106 10.33 10.30 -21.43
CA GLY A 106 9.60 10.25 -20.15
C GLY A 106 8.12 9.87 -20.26
N TYR A 107 7.67 9.40 -21.44
CA TYR A 107 6.31 8.89 -21.63
C TYR A 107 6.32 7.37 -21.64
N PHE A 108 5.26 6.75 -21.14
CA PHE A 108 5.15 5.29 -21.17
C PHE A 108 4.24 4.83 -22.31
N ASP A 109 4.49 3.60 -22.78
CA ASP A 109 3.66 2.94 -23.77
C ASP A 109 3.58 1.44 -23.51
N LEU A 110 2.53 0.80 -24.02
CA LEU A 110 2.27 -0.63 -23.87
C LEU A 110 2.17 -1.27 -25.26
N LYS A 111 3.25 -1.93 -25.69
CA LYS A 111 3.32 -2.58 -27.02
C LYS A 111 3.50 -4.07 -26.89
N LYS A 112 3.15 -4.83 -27.93
CA LYS A 112 3.42 -6.27 -27.93
C LYS A 112 4.92 -6.51 -27.67
N ALA A 113 5.20 -7.40 -26.72
CA ALA A 113 6.57 -7.69 -26.30
C ALA A 113 7.34 -8.34 -27.46
N ASP A 114 8.57 -7.89 -27.65
CA ASP A 114 9.54 -8.56 -28.51
C ASP A 114 10.38 -9.46 -27.60
N LEU A 115 9.80 -10.62 -27.24
CA LEU A 115 10.27 -11.45 -26.14
C LEU A 115 11.69 -11.97 -26.39
N GLU A 116 12.53 -11.82 -25.37
CA GLU A 116 13.86 -12.40 -25.30
C GLU A 116 13.91 -13.40 -24.13
N ILE A 117 13.85 -14.69 -24.45
CA ILE A 117 13.92 -15.79 -23.47
C ILE A 117 15.14 -16.64 -23.79
N GLY A 118 16.01 -16.84 -22.81
CA GLY A 118 17.24 -17.60 -22.99
C GLY A 118 18.00 -17.84 -21.70
N ASN A 119 19.23 -18.35 -21.82
CA ASN A 119 20.12 -18.50 -20.68
C ASN A 119 20.98 -17.25 -20.54
N SER A 120 21.10 -16.75 -19.31
CA SER A 120 22.08 -15.72 -18.93
C SER A 120 22.98 -16.27 -17.81
N TYR A 121 24.16 -15.69 -17.63
CA TYR A 121 25.05 -16.06 -16.53
C TYR A 121 24.83 -15.12 -15.35
N ASP A 122 24.68 -15.68 -14.15
CA ASP A 122 24.57 -14.95 -12.89
C ASP A 122 25.89 -15.10 -12.12
N ASP A 123 26.64 -13.99 -12.03
CA ASP A 123 27.96 -13.97 -11.41
C ASP A 123 27.92 -14.24 -9.90
N CYS A 124 26.80 -13.94 -9.23
CA CYS A 124 26.70 -14.06 -7.77
C CYS A 124 26.58 -15.52 -7.33
N ILE A 125 25.85 -16.34 -8.09
CA ILE A 125 25.80 -17.79 -7.86
C ILE A 125 26.81 -18.58 -8.71
N GLY A 126 27.43 -17.93 -9.70
CA GLY A 126 28.39 -18.55 -10.61
C GLY A 126 27.79 -19.59 -11.56
N ASP A 127 26.50 -19.48 -11.89
CA ASP A 127 25.76 -20.44 -12.71
C ASP A 127 24.84 -19.76 -13.74
N SER A 128 24.30 -20.52 -14.68
CA SER A 128 23.32 -20.04 -15.66
C SER A 128 21.92 -19.96 -15.06
N VAL A 129 21.19 -18.88 -15.40
CA VAL A 129 19.80 -18.62 -15.02
C VAL A 129 18.94 -18.44 -16.27
N ALA A 130 17.62 -18.61 -16.13
CA ALA A 130 16.68 -18.31 -17.19
C ALA A 130 16.42 -16.81 -17.26
N TYR A 131 16.90 -16.13 -18.30
CA TYR A 131 16.54 -14.75 -18.57
C TYR A 131 15.23 -14.68 -19.33
N VAL A 132 14.37 -13.76 -18.90
CA VAL A 132 13.13 -13.39 -19.58
C VAL A 132 13.07 -11.87 -19.66
N GLY A 133 12.85 -11.33 -20.85
CA GLY A 133 12.74 -9.89 -21.07
C GLY A 133 12.10 -9.55 -22.41
N SER A 134 12.29 -8.31 -22.85
CA SER A 134 11.90 -7.82 -24.16
C SER A 134 13.02 -6.95 -24.72
N ALA A 135 13.19 -6.94 -26.04
CA ALA A 135 14.23 -6.17 -26.72
C ALA A 135 14.17 -4.65 -26.47
N ARG A 136 13.08 -4.12 -25.87
CA ARG A 136 12.97 -2.70 -25.49
C ARG A 136 13.41 -2.39 -24.07
N ASP A 137 13.76 -3.40 -23.27
CA ASP A 137 14.16 -3.24 -21.87
C ASP A 137 13.13 -2.45 -21.06
N GLY A 138 11.87 -2.90 -21.09
CA GLY A 138 10.77 -2.24 -20.41
C GLY A 138 10.75 -2.42 -18.90
N LEU A 139 9.85 -1.70 -18.24
CA LEU A 139 9.63 -1.78 -16.80
C LEU A 139 8.97 -3.10 -16.40
N LEU A 140 7.98 -3.56 -17.17
CA LEU A 140 7.21 -4.78 -16.90
C LEU A 140 6.77 -5.47 -18.20
N LEU A 141 6.78 -6.79 -18.18
CA LEU A 141 5.99 -7.61 -19.11
C LEU A 141 4.61 -7.86 -18.51
N ILE A 142 3.56 -7.67 -19.30
CA ILE A 142 2.16 -7.75 -18.84
C ILE A 142 1.35 -8.61 -19.81
N LYS A 143 0.55 -9.51 -19.27
CA LYS A 143 -0.44 -10.30 -20.00
C LYS A 143 -1.82 -10.11 -19.36
N GLY A 144 -2.87 -10.18 -20.17
CA GLY A 144 -4.25 -10.00 -19.70
C GLY A 144 -4.78 -8.57 -19.83
N ILE A 145 -3.92 -7.59 -20.14
CA ILE A 145 -4.31 -6.22 -20.49
C ILE A 145 -4.19 -6.01 -22.00
N LYS A 146 -5.17 -5.34 -22.61
CA LYS A 146 -5.11 -4.96 -24.03
C LYS A 146 -4.74 -3.48 -24.14
N PRO A 147 -3.71 -3.12 -24.93
CA PRO A 147 -3.38 -1.73 -25.17
C PRO A 147 -4.56 -0.96 -25.73
N ALA A 148 -4.84 0.20 -25.14
CA ALA A 148 -5.82 1.13 -25.67
C ALA A 148 -5.31 1.77 -26.96
N ALA A 149 -6.20 2.03 -27.92
CA ALA A 149 -5.84 2.70 -29.18
C ALA A 149 -5.36 4.15 -28.96
N SER A 150 -5.73 4.76 -27.84
CA SER A 150 -5.27 6.08 -27.40
C SER A 150 -3.82 6.08 -26.89
N GLY A 151 -3.21 4.91 -26.68
CA GLY A 151 -1.95 4.78 -25.95
C GLY A 151 -2.15 4.84 -24.44
N VAL A 152 -1.04 4.81 -23.70
CA VAL A 152 -1.00 4.92 -22.25
C VAL A 152 -0.92 6.39 -21.85
N GLU A 153 -1.83 6.86 -21.00
CA GLU A 153 -1.71 8.20 -20.41
C GLU A 153 -0.77 8.11 -19.21
N THR A 154 0.21 9.00 -19.14
CA THR A 154 1.18 9.05 -18.03
C THR A 154 1.08 10.38 -17.32
N MET A 155 1.01 10.33 -15.99
CA MET A 155 1.19 11.48 -15.12
C MET A 155 2.63 11.53 -14.65
N LYS A 156 3.31 12.65 -14.91
CA LYS A 156 4.63 12.88 -14.32
C LYS A 156 4.48 13.21 -12.84
N ALA A 157 4.87 12.29 -11.96
CA ALA A 157 4.94 12.56 -10.54
C ALA A 157 6.09 13.54 -10.22
N GLU A 158 5.87 14.45 -9.26
CA GLU A 158 6.90 15.40 -8.82
C GLU A 158 7.99 14.72 -8.00
N GLN A 159 7.66 13.60 -7.35
CA GLN A 159 8.50 12.80 -6.49
C GLN A 159 8.24 11.32 -6.80
N ASP A 160 9.26 10.49 -6.65
CA ASP A 160 9.22 9.04 -6.89
C ASP A 160 8.97 8.25 -5.60
N ASN A 161 8.77 8.91 -4.44
CA ASN A 161 8.43 8.26 -3.18
C ASN A 161 7.62 9.19 -2.26
N VAL A 162 6.99 8.61 -1.23
CA VAL A 162 6.28 9.37 -0.18
C VAL A 162 6.91 9.01 1.18
N PRO A 163 7.77 9.86 1.76
CA PRO A 163 8.39 9.61 3.07
C PRO A 163 7.38 9.37 4.19
N ALA A 164 7.75 8.58 5.20
CA ALA A 164 6.89 8.32 6.35
C ALA A 164 6.49 9.64 7.06
N GLY A 165 5.18 9.87 7.21
CA GLY A 165 4.64 11.11 7.79
C GLY A 165 4.30 12.18 6.75
N GLU A 166 4.73 12.01 5.50
CA GLU A 166 4.46 12.92 4.40
C GLU A 166 3.26 12.48 3.54
N GLN A 167 2.87 13.35 2.62
CA GLN A 167 1.82 13.11 1.65
C GLN A 167 2.14 13.75 0.29
N MET A 168 1.63 13.14 -0.78
CA MET A 168 1.66 13.65 -2.14
C MET A 168 0.22 13.81 -2.64
N GLU A 169 -0.14 15.01 -3.06
CA GLU A 169 -1.42 15.31 -3.71
C GLU A 169 -1.23 15.42 -5.21
N PHE A 170 -2.18 14.92 -5.99
CA PHE A 170 -2.17 15.03 -7.44
C PHE A 170 -3.60 15.08 -8.00
N GLU A 171 -3.72 15.56 -9.23
CA GLU A 171 -4.99 15.63 -9.95
C GLU A 171 -4.93 14.76 -11.21
N PHE A 172 -5.93 13.92 -11.41
CA PHE A 172 -6.05 13.07 -12.59
C PHE A 172 -7.47 13.16 -13.14
N HIS A 173 -7.62 13.61 -14.39
CA HIS A 173 -8.92 13.92 -15.02
C HIS A 173 -9.87 14.77 -14.16
N GLY A 174 -9.35 15.80 -13.48
CA GLY A 174 -10.13 16.72 -12.64
C GLY A 174 -10.52 16.18 -11.26
N ARG A 175 -10.12 14.94 -10.93
CA ARG A 175 -10.28 14.34 -9.60
C ARG A 175 -9.01 14.49 -8.79
N LYS A 176 -9.15 14.86 -7.52
CA LYS A 176 -8.02 15.06 -6.60
C LYS A 176 -7.78 13.80 -5.79
N TYR A 177 -6.55 13.33 -5.82
CA TYR A 177 -6.08 12.17 -5.09
C TYR A 177 -4.98 12.56 -4.12
N ARG A 178 -4.80 11.73 -3.10
CA ARG A 178 -3.71 11.88 -2.13
C ARG A 178 -3.13 10.52 -1.79
N LEU A 179 -1.82 10.39 -1.99
CA LEU A 179 -1.01 9.35 -1.37
C LEU A 179 -0.50 9.89 -0.03
N ARG A 180 -0.71 9.14 1.06
CA ARG A 180 -0.23 9.51 2.41
C ARG A 180 0.56 8.35 2.97
N ALA A 181 1.75 8.60 3.47
CA ALA A 181 2.54 7.58 4.13
C ALA A 181 2.50 7.73 5.66
N SER A 182 2.63 6.61 6.35
CA SER A 182 2.93 6.57 7.78
C SER A 182 4.03 5.56 8.06
N GLY A 183 4.73 5.73 9.16
CA GLY A 183 5.77 4.82 9.64
C GLY A 183 6.37 5.41 10.91
N VAL A 184 7.23 4.64 11.58
CA VAL A 184 7.96 5.08 12.75
C VAL A 184 9.44 5.07 12.42
N ASN A 185 10.12 6.21 12.58
CA ASN A 185 11.58 6.26 12.51
C ASN A 185 12.14 5.82 13.87
N THR A 186 12.86 4.70 13.89
CA THR A 186 13.43 4.12 15.11
C THR A 186 14.91 4.42 15.30
N GLY A 187 15.52 5.24 14.45
CA GLY A 187 16.93 5.60 14.52
C GLY A 187 17.15 7.02 15.04
N ASP A 188 18.29 7.24 15.70
CA ASP A 188 18.82 8.58 15.97
C ASP A 188 19.46 9.12 14.68
N GLN A 189 18.63 9.54 13.72
CA GLN A 189 19.13 10.20 12.51
C GLN A 189 19.39 11.68 12.80
N PRO A 190 20.52 12.25 12.35
CA PRO A 190 20.66 13.70 12.25
C PRO A 190 19.54 14.25 11.37
N GLU A 191 18.89 15.35 11.78
CA GLU A 191 17.91 16.04 10.92
C GLU A 191 18.52 16.29 9.53
N GLY A 192 17.85 15.81 8.48
CA GLY A 192 18.25 16.02 7.08
C GLY A 192 19.01 14.87 6.41
N ASP A 193 19.24 13.74 7.10
CA ASP A 193 19.73 12.52 6.46
C ASP A 193 18.57 11.64 5.94
N GLU A 194 18.00 12.02 4.79
CA GLU A 194 16.94 11.26 4.09
C GLU A 194 17.41 9.88 3.55
N SER A 195 18.68 9.51 3.78
CA SER A 195 19.33 8.41 3.05
C SER A 195 19.12 7.02 3.66
N SER A 196 18.89 6.87 4.97
CA SER A 196 18.69 5.53 5.56
C SER A 196 17.22 5.26 5.85
N TRP A 197 16.58 4.58 4.90
CA TRP A 197 15.23 4.02 5.06
C TRP A 197 15.21 2.79 5.99
N ASP A 198 16.37 2.29 6.41
CA ASP A 198 16.50 1.14 7.32
C ASP A 198 15.88 1.40 8.70
N THR A 199 15.85 2.66 9.12
CA THR A 199 15.28 3.07 10.40
C THR A 199 13.77 3.27 10.33
N VAL A 200 13.17 3.29 9.13
CA VAL A 200 11.72 3.40 8.95
C VAL A 200 11.09 2.02 9.16
N LYS A 201 10.27 1.90 10.21
CA LYS A 201 9.51 0.69 10.52
C LYS A 201 8.02 0.89 10.35
N ASN A 202 7.31 -0.20 10.09
CA ASN A 202 5.84 -0.23 9.91
C ASN A 202 5.36 0.77 8.85
N TYR A 203 6.09 0.89 7.73
CA TYR A 203 5.73 1.79 6.66
C TYR A 203 4.41 1.37 6.02
N LYS A 204 3.51 2.33 5.80
CA LYS A 204 2.23 2.12 5.14
C LYS A 204 1.95 3.26 4.17
N LEU A 205 1.53 2.93 2.95
CA LEU A 205 1.09 3.89 1.94
C LEU A 205 -0.40 3.77 1.71
N TYR A 206 -1.11 4.89 1.83
CA TYR A 206 -2.54 4.99 1.67
C TYR A 206 -2.90 5.84 0.45
N LEU A 207 -3.97 5.48 -0.26
CA LEU A 207 -4.56 6.27 -1.33
C LEU A 207 -5.96 6.73 -0.92
N SER A 208 -6.28 8.00 -1.21
CA SER A 208 -7.62 8.56 -1.00
C SER A 208 -8.04 9.46 -2.16
N GLU A 209 -9.33 9.49 -2.45
CA GLU A 209 -9.95 10.42 -3.40
C GLU A 209 -10.74 11.49 -2.62
N ALA A 210 -10.52 12.77 -2.95
CA ALA A 210 -11.18 13.89 -2.32
C ALA A 210 -12.72 13.76 -2.38
N GLY A 211 -13.37 13.84 -1.22
CA GLY A 211 -14.84 13.77 -1.10
C GLY A 211 -15.41 12.35 -1.03
N SER A 212 -14.60 11.29 -1.23
CA SER A 212 -15.06 9.90 -1.09
C SER A 212 -15.27 9.48 0.37
N GLY A 213 -14.53 10.09 1.30
CA GLY A 213 -14.47 9.65 2.70
C GLY A 213 -13.75 8.31 2.91
N ASN A 214 -13.18 7.73 1.85
CA ASN A 214 -12.46 6.46 1.86
C ASN A 214 -10.95 6.70 1.79
N GLU A 215 -10.19 5.94 2.57
CA GLU A 215 -8.72 5.88 2.53
C GLU A 215 -8.31 4.40 2.45
N GLN A 216 -7.74 4.00 1.33
CA GLN A 216 -7.35 2.63 1.03
C GLN A 216 -5.86 2.41 1.35
N LEU A 217 -5.55 1.39 2.14
CA LEU A 217 -4.17 0.92 2.32
C LEU A 217 -3.71 0.17 1.06
N LEU A 218 -2.63 0.62 0.43
CA LEU A 218 -2.05 -0.02 -0.77
C LEU A 218 -0.83 -0.88 -0.43
N ILE A 219 0.09 -0.31 0.35
CA ILE A 219 1.39 -0.92 0.67
C ILE A 219 1.56 -0.94 2.18
N ALA A 220 2.05 -2.07 2.70
CA ALA A 220 2.48 -2.19 4.09
C ALA A 220 3.81 -2.95 4.10
N MET A 221 4.82 -2.37 4.76
CA MET A 221 6.19 -2.88 4.81
C MET A 221 6.68 -2.84 6.26
N PRO A 222 7.09 -3.97 6.86
CA PRO A 222 7.60 -4.00 8.24
C PRO A 222 8.85 -3.13 8.43
N GLY A 223 9.70 -3.08 7.40
CA GLY A 223 10.90 -2.25 7.32
C GLY A 223 11.58 -2.46 5.98
N PHE A 224 12.73 -1.82 5.82
CA PHE A 224 13.56 -1.89 4.63
C PHE A 224 15.00 -2.25 5.02
N TRP A 225 15.74 -2.83 4.07
CA TRP A 225 17.16 -3.14 4.13
C TRP A 225 17.83 -2.56 2.88
N ASP A 226 18.38 -1.36 3.01
CA ASP A 226 19.02 -0.57 1.97
C ASP A 226 18.11 -0.31 0.74
N THR A 227 16.81 -0.14 0.99
CA THR A 227 15.80 0.12 -0.04
C THR A 227 14.64 0.97 0.47
N LYS A 228 13.68 1.28 -0.38
CA LYS A 228 12.47 2.07 -0.06
C LYS A 228 11.33 1.76 -1.03
N ALA A 229 10.10 2.10 -0.62
CA ALA A 229 8.96 2.06 -1.54
C ALA A 229 9.06 3.19 -2.58
N LEU A 230 8.97 2.85 -3.87
CA LEU A 230 9.01 3.83 -4.97
C LEU A 230 7.72 3.78 -5.81
N ILE A 231 7.28 4.95 -6.25
CA ILE A 231 6.33 5.15 -7.34
C ILE A 231 7.12 5.04 -8.64
N LEU A 232 6.97 3.91 -9.35
CA LEU A 232 7.60 3.73 -10.66
C LEU A 232 6.78 4.39 -11.78
N TRP A 233 5.46 4.40 -11.63
CA TRP A 233 4.57 5.02 -12.62
C TRP A 233 3.18 5.34 -12.04
N ILE A 234 2.58 6.42 -12.53
CA ILE A 234 1.17 6.79 -12.32
C ILE A 234 0.59 7.18 -13.68
N GLY A 235 -0.60 6.70 -14.00
CA GLY A 235 -1.28 7.07 -15.24
C GLY A 235 -2.55 6.27 -15.48
N ASP A 236 -2.93 6.04 -16.73
CA ASP A 236 -4.09 5.22 -17.11
C ASP A 236 -3.63 4.19 -18.15
N LEU A 237 -3.53 2.93 -17.72
CA LEU A 237 -2.94 1.85 -18.49
C LEU A 237 -3.98 1.19 -19.41
N ASP A 238 -5.25 1.21 -19.02
CA ASP A 238 -6.35 0.52 -19.70
C ASP A 238 -7.51 1.40 -20.17
N ALA A 239 -7.31 2.72 -20.13
CA ALA A 239 -8.18 3.78 -20.65
C ALA A 239 -9.54 3.89 -19.93
N ASP A 240 -9.58 3.74 -18.61
CA ASP A 240 -10.77 3.94 -17.78
C ASP A 240 -10.89 5.37 -17.19
N ALA A 241 -9.93 6.24 -17.52
CA ALA A 241 -9.74 7.62 -17.08
C ALA A 241 -9.42 7.80 -15.59
N LYS A 242 -9.11 6.73 -14.84
CA LYS A 242 -8.72 6.78 -13.43
C LYS A 242 -7.24 6.41 -13.27
N PRO A 243 -6.61 6.77 -12.13
CA PRO A 243 -5.20 6.50 -11.94
C PRO A 243 -4.94 5.03 -11.59
N ASP A 244 -4.04 4.44 -12.35
CA ASP A 244 -3.36 3.18 -12.13
C ASP A 244 -1.94 3.45 -11.61
N PHE A 245 -1.31 2.43 -11.03
CA PHE A 245 0.00 2.58 -10.39
C PHE A 245 0.91 1.38 -10.64
N VAL A 246 2.21 1.66 -10.79
CA VAL A 246 3.26 0.67 -10.61
C VAL A 246 4.14 1.12 -9.45
N PHE A 247 4.34 0.24 -8.47
CA PHE A 247 5.20 0.51 -7.33
C PHE A 247 6.35 -0.50 -7.25
N ASP A 248 7.51 -0.01 -6.84
CA ASP A 248 8.56 -0.84 -6.25
C ASP A 248 8.29 -0.98 -4.75
N VAL A 249 8.21 -2.23 -4.29
CA VAL A 249 7.99 -2.61 -2.89
C VAL A 249 9.03 -3.63 -2.44
N SER A 250 10.26 -3.53 -2.98
CA SER A 250 11.40 -4.31 -2.50
C SER A 250 11.66 -3.98 -1.03
N ASP A 251 11.81 -5.00 -0.18
CA ASP A 251 12.23 -4.82 1.22
C ASP A 251 13.73 -5.00 1.41
N ASP A 252 14.43 -5.65 0.48
CA ASP A 252 15.87 -5.89 0.54
C ASP A 252 16.58 -5.47 -0.76
N TYR A 253 17.77 -4.87 -0.65
CA TYR A 253 18.60 -4.42 -1.78
C TYR A 253 19.02 -5.55 -2.74
N GLU A 254 18.95 -6.80 -2.29
CA GLU A 254 19.24 -8.01 -3.07
C GLU A 254 18.01 -8.64 -3.71
N SER A 255 16.89 -7.93 -3.66
CA SER A 255 15.63 -8.37 -4.23
C SER A 255 14.94 -7.26 -5.00
N LYS A 256 14.10 -7.65 -5.95
CA LYS A 256 13.21 -6.72 -6.64
C LYS A 256 11.79 -7.23 -6.49
N CYS A 257 10.88 -6.38 -6.04
CA CYS A 257 9.45 -6.67 -5.97
C CYS A 257 8.66 -5.51 -6.57
N VAL A 258 8.01 -5.73 -7.71
CA VAL A 258 7.20 -4.71 -8.39
C VAL A 258 5.75 -5.17 -8.46
N VAL A 259 4.84 -4.23 -8.23
CA VAL A 259 3.39 -4.48 -8.15
C VAL A 259 2.62 -3.53 -9.05
N LEU A 260 1.60 -4.06 -9.72
CA LEU A 260 0.71 -3.31 -10.60
C LEU A 260 -0.67 -3.19 -9.94
N PHE A 261 -1.16 -1.96 -9.86
CA PHE A 261 -2.51 -1.65 -9.40
C PHE A 261 -3.33 -1.05 -10.54
N LEU A 262 -4.54 -1.58 -10.78
CA LEU A 262 -5.50 -1.04 -11.74
C LEU A 262 -6.77 -0.56 -11.05
N SER A 263 -7.22 0.61 -11.46
CA SER A 263 -8.47 1.24 -11.04
C SER A 263 -9.69 0.57 -11.67
N SER A 264 -9.58 0.08 -12.92
CA SER A 264 -10.66 -0.63 -13.62
C SER A 264 -11.04 -1.98 -12.98
N LYS A 265 -10.13 -2.55 -12.17
CA LYS A 265 -10.30 -3.82 -11.46
C LYS A 265 -10.68 -3.65 -9.99
N ALA A 266 -10.82 -2.41 -9.52
CA ALA A 266 -11.18 -2.11 -8.14
C ALA A 266 -12.59 -2.62 -7.80
N ASP A 267 -12.73 -3.26 -6.64
CA ASP A 267 -14.04 -3.58 -6.06
C ASP A 267 -14.74 -2.29 -5.56
N GLU A 268 -16.04 -2.33 -5.25
CA GLU A 268 -16.83 -1.13 -4.87
C GLU A 268 -16.25 -0.32 -3.69
N SER A 269 -15.47 -0.96 -2.81
CA SER A 269 -14.83 -0.33 -1.65
C SER A 269 -13.39 0.13 -1.90
N GLN A 270 -12.84 -0.13 -3.09
CA GLN A 270 -11.47 0.17 -3.47
C GLN A 270 -11.42 1.29 -4.52
N ILE A 271 -10.31 2.02 -4.52
CA ILE A 271 -9.95 2.98 -5.56
C ILE A 271 -9.16 2.25 -6.66
N VAL A 272 -8.27 1.34 -6.26
CA VAL A 272 -7.48 0.48 -7.15
C VAL A 272 -7.36 -0.93 -6.58
N LYS A 273 -7.13 -1.93 -7.43
CA LYS A 273 -6.84 -3.31 -7.03
C LYS A 273 -5.43 -3.71 -7.42
N CYS A 274 -4.69 -4.38 -6.54
CA CYS A 274 -3.44 -5.04 -6.92
C CYS A 274 -3.78 -6.19 -7.87
N VAL A 275 -3.34 -6.10 -9.11
CA VAL A 275 -3.66 -7.10 -10.15
C VAL A 275 -2.49 -8.01 -10.47
N GLY A 276 -1.29 -7.68 -10.02
CA GLY A 276 -0.12 -8.48 -10.27
C GLY A 276 1.05 -8.05 -9.40
N ARG A 277 1.90 -9.04 -9.08
CA ARG A 277 3.15 -8.88 -8.36
C ARG A 277 4.21 -9.71 -9.06
N SER A 278 5.36 -9.13 -9.34
CA SER A 278 6.53 -9.87 -9.82
C SER A 278 7.69 -9.67 -8.85
N TYR A 279 8.37 -10.77 -8.56
CA TYR A 279 9.48 -10.81 -7.62
C TYR A 279 10.63 -11.61 -8.21
N TYR A 280 11.85 -11.14 -8.00
CA TYR A 280 13.04 -11.97 -8.15
C TYR A 280 14.09 -11.58 -7.10
N ALA A 281 14.92 -12.54 -6.72
CA ALA A 281 16.04 -12.35 -5.81
C ALA A 281 17.35 -12.52 -6.58
N PHE A 282 18.31 -11.67 -6.28
CA PHE A 282 19.63 -11.64 -6.90
C PHE A 282 20.78 -11.58 -5.88
N ASP A 283 20.50 -11.87 -4.60
CA ASP A 283 21.43 -12.10 -3.46
C ASP A 283 22.85 -12.50 -3.90
N CYS A 284 23.80 -11.65 -3.49
CA CYS A 284 25.24 -11.68 -3.75
C CYS A 284 25.98 -11.50 -2.41
#